data_AF-Q6XIS5-F1
#
_entry.id   AF-Q6XIS5-F1
#
_cell.length_a   1.000
_cell.length_b   1.000
_cell.length_c   1.000
_cell.angle_alpha   90.00
_cell.angle_beta   90.00
_cell.angle_gamma   90.00
#
_symmetry.space_group_name_H-M   'P 1'
#
loop_
_entity.id
_entity.type
_entity.pdbx_description
1 polymer ?
#
loop_
_entity_poly.entity_id
_entity_poly.type
_entity_poly.pdbx_seq_one_letter_code
_entity_poly.pdbx_strand_id
1 'polypeptide(L)'
;MSTTTTSIEGYKLGKVIIEGKTKQVYDLPEHPGLCLLLSKDRITAGDGVKAHDLAGKAEISNTTNGQVFRLLNEAGIRTAYVKQCGAKAFIARKCQMIPIEWVTRRLATGSFLKRNVGVTEGYRFSPPKQETFFKDDA
;
A
#
# COMPACT_ATOMS: atom_id res chain seq x y z
N MET A 1 -35.88 1.51 0.34
CA MET A 1 -34.58 1.99 -0.16
C MET A 1 -33.69 0.78 -0.38
N SER A 2 -33.44 0.41 -1.64
CA SER A 2 -32.62 -0.77 -1.97
C SER A 2 -31.16 -0.46 -1.67
N THR A 3 -30.64 -0.95 -0.54
CA THR A 3 -29.20 -0.97 -0.29
C THR A 3 -28.61 -2.05 -1.17
N THR A 4 -28.16 -1.68 -2.37
CA THR A 4 -27.39 -2.54 -3.26
C THR A 4 -26.18 -3.03 -2.46
N THR A 5 -26.22 -4.29 -2.06
CA THR A 5 -25.12 -4.90 -1.32
C THR A 5 -23.99 -5.15 -2.32
N THR A 6 -23.00 -4.27 -2.33
CA THR A 6 -21.81 -4.47 -3.17
C THR A 6 -20.99 -5.62 -2.60
N SER A 7 -20.60 -6.56 -3.47
CA SER A 7 -19.69 -7.64 -3.13
C SER A 7 -18.54 -7.72 -4.13
N ILE A 8 -17.39 -8.20 -3.67
CA ILE A 8 -16.23 -8.49 -4.52
C ILE A 8 -15.82 -9.92 -4.23
N GLU A 9 -15.82 -10.80 -5.25
CA GLU A 9 -15.41 -12.21 -5.12
C GLU A 9 -16.10 -12.94 -3.95
N GLY A 10 -17.41 -12.68 -3.76
CA GLY A 10 -18.19 -13.28 -2.68
C GLY A 10 -18.04 -12.61 -1.30
N TYR A 11 -17.18 -11.60 -1.16
CA TYR A 11 -17.08 -10.80 0.07
C TYR A 11 -18.09 -9.66 0.08
N LYS A 12 -19.02 -9.68 1.04
CA LYS A 12 -19.92 -8.57 1.30
C LYS A 12 -19.16 -7.36 1.84
N LEU A 13 -19.21 -6.24 1.12
CA LEU A 13 -18.54 -5.01 1.54
C LEU A 13 -19.38 -4.29 2.60
N GLY A 14 -18.72 -3.91 3.69
CA GLY A 14 -19.23 -2.96 4.66
C GLY A 14 -18.89 -1.52 4.29
N LYS A 15 -18.87 -0.65 5.31
CA LYS A 15 -18.47 0.75 5.14
C LYS A 15 -17.02 0.88 4.66
N VAL A 16 -16.73 1.96 3.95
CA VAL A 16 -15.35 2.39 3.69
C VAL A 16 -14.74 2.82 5.03
N ILE A 17 -13.63 2.18 5.41
CA ILE A 17 -12.86 2.51 6.62
C ILE A 17 -11.99 3.73 6.34
N ILE A 18 -11.30 3.73 5.20
CA ILE A 18 -10.46 4.82 4.75
C ILE A 18 -10.34 4.79 3.23
N GLU A 19 -10.29 5.96 2.62
CA GLU A 19 -9.96 6.13 1.22
C GLU A 19 -8.70 6.99 1.07
N GLY A 20 -7.68 6.42 0.45
CA GLY A 20 -6.45 7.12 0.10
C GLY A 20 -6.38 7.47 -1.39
N LYS A 21 -5.28 8.08 -1.80
CA LYS A 21 -5.00 8.48 -3.20
C LYS A 21 -5.13 7.30 -4.19
N THR A 22 -4.68 6.09 -3.81
CA THR A 22 -4.59 4.93 -4.72
C THR A 22 -5.38 3.68 -4.28
N LYS A 23 -5.96 3.67 -3.09
CA LYS A 23 -6.69 2.50 -2.54
C LYS A 23 -7.90 2.93 -1.71
N GLN A 24 -8.90 2.07 -1.66
CA GLN A 24 -10.00 2.12 -0.71
C GLN A 24 -9.92 0.89 0.21
N VAL A 25 -10.20 1.07 1.49
CA VAL A 25 -10.26 -0.02 2.47
C VAL A 25 -11.69 -0.19 2.91
N TYR A 26 -12.26 -1.36 2.66
CA TYR A 26 -13.62 -1.71 3.04
C TYR A 26 -13.61 -2.60 4.26
N ASP A 27 -14.58 -2.37 5.14
CA ASP A 27 -14.93 -3.30 6.19
C ASP A 27 -15.50 -4.60 5.60
N LEU A 28 -15.34 -5.71 6.31
CA LEU A 28 -15.92 -7.02 5.98
C LEU A 28 -16.77 -7.47 7.18
N PRO A 29 -18.06 -7.11 7.23
CA PRO A 29 -18.92 -7.36 8.40
C PRO A 29 -19.03 -8.84 8.80
N GLU A 30 -18.96 -9.73 7.81
CA GLU A 30 -19.05 -11.19 8.00
C GLU A 30 -17.70 -11.83 8.38
N HIS A 31 -16.61 -11.05 8.38
CA HIS A 31 -15.26 -11.51 8.68
C HIS A 31 -14.56 -10.57 9.67
N PRO A 32 -14.89 -10.65 10.97
CA PRO A 32 -14.28 -9.82 12.00
C PRO A 32 -12.75 -9.88 11.98
N GLY A 33 -12.12 -8.72 12.13
CA GLY A 33 -10.65 -8.57 12.09
C GLY A 33 -10.05 -8.55 10.68
N LEU A 34 -10.84 -8.73 9.61
CA LEU A 34 -10.38 -8.63 8.22
C LEU A 34 -10.95 -7.40 7.51
N CYS A 35 -10.24 -6.92 6.51
CA CYS A 35 -10.69 -5.87 5.60
C CYS A 35 -10.32 -6.22 4.16
N LEU A 36 -10.99 -5.57 3.21
CA LEU A 36 -10.67 -5.65 1.79
C LEU A 36 -9.99 -4.36 1.35
N LEU A 37 -8.84 -4.49 0.69
CA LEU A 37 -8.15 -3.37 0.06
C LEU A 37 -8.38 -3.41 -1.44
N LEU A 38 -9.08 -2.42 -1.96
CA LEU A 38 -9.36 -2.24 -3.38
C LEU A 38 -8.39 -1.21 -3.97
N SER A 39 -7.63 -1.60 -4.99
CA SER A 39 -6.74 -0.69 -5.73
C SER A 39 -7.52 0.11 -6.77
N LYS A 40 -7.14 1.38 -6.96
CA LYS A 40 -7.71 2.29 -7.96
C LYS A 40 -6.81 2.40 -9.19
N ASP A 41 -7.41 2.61 -10.35
CA ASP A 41 -6.72 2.91 -11.61
C ASP A 41 -6.22 4.38 -11.62
N ARG A 42 -5.47 4.76 -10.58
CA ARG A 42 -5.00 6.12 -10.32
C ARG A 42 -3.52 6.11 -9.95
N ILE A 43 -2.77 7.05 -10.51
CA ILE A 43 -1.37 7.30 -10.20
C ILE A 43 -1.20 8.74 -9.69
N THR A 44 -0.33 8.93 -8.71
CA THR A 44 -0.07 10.25 -8.10
C THR A 44 1.41 10.49 -7.86
N ALA A 45 1.86 11.73 -7.94
CA ALA A 45 3.23 12.15 -7.59
C ALA A 45 3.23 13.52 -6.88
N GLY A 46 4.27 13.75 -6.06
CA GLY A 46 4.43 15.00 -5.28
C GLY A 46 3.26 15.22 -4.34
N ASP A 47 3.00 14.29 -3.43
CA ASP A 47 1.91 14.35 -2.45
C ASP A 47 0.51 14.59 -3.03
N GLY A 48 0.30 14.21 -4.30
CA GLY A 48 -0.97 14.33 -4.99
C GLY A 48 -1.11 15.58 -5.87
N VAL A 49 -0.09 16.44 -5.92
CA VAL A 49 -0.04 17.60 -6.84
C VAL A 49 -0.21 17.17 -8.30
N LYS A 50 0.34 16.00 -8.68
CA LYS A 50 0.09 15.38 -9.99
C LYS A 50 -0.74 14.14 -9.80
N ALA A 51 -1.86 14.02 -10.54
CA ALA A 51 -2.71 12.84 -10.53
C ALA A 51 -3.27 12.56 -11.93
N HIS A 52 -3.28 11.29 -12.32
CA HIS A 52 -3.89 10.83 -13.57
C HIS A 52 -4.60 9.50 -13.35
N ASP A 53 -5.66 9.28 -14.12
CA ASP A 53 -6.24 7.96 -14.28
C ASP A 53 -5.38 7.14 -15.26
N LEU A 54 -5.09 5.90 -14.89
CA LEU A 54 -4.24 5.00 -15.66
C LEU A 54 -4.86 3.61 -15.64
N ALA A 55 -5.54 3.26 -16.74
CA ALA A 55 -6.17 1.96 -16.89
C ALA A 55 -5.17 0.81 -16.66
N GLY A 56 -5.59 -0.20 -15.89
CA GLY A 56 -4.77 -1.36 -15.55
C GLY A 56 -3.81 -1.14 -14.36
N LYS A 57 -3.63 0.11 -13.89
CA LYS A 57 -2.77 0.42 -12.74
C LYS A 57 -3.20 -0.31 -11.48
N ALA A 58 -4.50 -0.46 -11.25
CA ALA A 58 -5.06 -1.14 -10.09
C ALA A 58 -4.60 -2.60 -10.03
N GLU A 59 -4.78 -3.32 -11.14
CA GLU A 59 -4.42 -4.73 -11.26
C GLU A 59 -2.93 -4.95 -11.13
N ILE A 60 -2.11 -4.20 -11.87
CA ILE A 60 -0.65 -4.29 -11.79
C ILE A 60 -0.17 -4.06 -10.35
N SER A 61 -0.70 -3.04 -9.68
CA SER A 61 -0.32 -2.73 -8.29
C SER A 61 -0.73 -3.84 -7.34
N ASN A 62 -1.95 -4.36 -7.49
CA ASN A 62 -2.50 -5.37 -6.61
C ASN A 62 -1.78 -6.71 -6.77
N THR A 63 -1.54 -7.14 -8.01
CA THR A 63 -0.78 -8.35 -8.33
C THR A 63 0.65 -8.25 -7.79
N THR A 64 1.37 -7.15 -8.07
CA THR A 64 2.74 -6.95 -7.56
C THR A 64 2.77 -7.02 -6.03
N ASN A 65 1.86 -6.30 -5.37
CA ASN A 65 1.74 -6.28 -3.91
C ASN A 65 1.47 -7.68 -3.33
N GLY A 66 0.56 -8.45 -3.94
CA GLY A 66 0.25 -9.81 -3.51
C GLY A 66 1.44 -10.76 -3.64
N GLN A 67 2.21 -10.67 -4.73
CA GLN A 67 3.42 -11.49 -4.93
C GLN A 67 4.49 -11.17 -3.88
N VAL A 68 4.76 -9.89 -3.62
CA VAL A 68 5.74 -9.47 -2.61
C VAL A 68 5.32 -9.91 -1.20
N PHE A 69 4.06 -9.72 -0.82
CA PHE A 69 3.58 -10.16 0.49
C PHE A 69 3.59 -11.67 0.66
N ARG A 70 3.30 -12.44 -0.39
CA ARG A 70 3.42 -13.89 -0.37
C ARG A 70 4.86 -14.32 -0.11
N LEU A 71 5.82 -13.75 -0.86
CA LEU A 71 7.25 -14.00 -0.67
C LEU A 71 7.70 -13.70 0.77
N LEU A 72 7.25 -12.57 1.34
CA LEU A 72 7.57 -12.21 2.73
C LEU A 72 6.98 -13.20 3.75
N ASN A 73 5.73 -13.61 3.55
CA ASN A 73 5.07 -14.60 4.42
C ASN A 73 5.77 -15.98 4.33
N GLU A 74 6.17 -16.41 3.13
CA GLU A 74 6.94 -17.65 2.91
C GLU A 74 8.31 -17.61 3.60
N ALA A 75 8.92 -16.43 3.68
CA ALA A 75 10.15 -16.19 4.44
C ALA A 75 9.94 -16.09 5.96
N GLY A 76 8.71 -16.27 6.46
CA GLY A 76 8.38 -16.19 7.89
C GLY A 76 8.21 -14.77 8.44
N ILE A 77 8.20 -13.74 7.58
CA ILE A 77 7.93 -12.36 8.00
C ILE A 77 6.43 -12.19 8.18
N ARG A 78 6.01 -11.70 9.34
CA ARG A 78 4.60 -11.43 9.63
C ARG A 78 4.12 -10.22 8.84
N THR A 79 3.15 -10.42 7.95
CA THR A 79 2.50 -9.34 7.19
C THR A 79 1.00 -9.30 7.46
N ALA A 80 0.36 -8.19 7.07
CA ALA A 80 -1.09 -8.07 7.15
C ALA A 80 -1.83 -8.80 6.02
N TYR A 81 -1.12 -9.25 4.97
CA TYR A 81 -1.73 -9.90 3.81
C TYR A 81 -2.26 -11.29 4.17
N VAL A 82 -3.52 -11.55 3.82
CA VAL A 82 -4.15 -12.86 4.00
C VAL A 82 -4.20 -13.61 2.67
N LYS A 83 -4.85 -13.05 1.66
CA LYS A 83 -4.97 -13.66 0.34
C LYS A 83 -5.42 -12.68 -0.74
N GLN A 84 -5.23 -13.07 -1.99
CA GLN A 84 -5.74 -12.39 -3.17
C GLN A 84 -7.28 -12.40 -3.19
N CYS A 85 -7.89 -11.34 -3.71
CA CYS A 85 -9.35 -11.21 -3.88
C CYS A 85 -9.63 -10.58 -5.24
N GLY A 86 -9.61 -11.39 -6.30
CA GLY A 86 -9.79 -10.93 -7.68
C GLY A 86 -8.58 -10.13 -8.20
N ALA A 87 -8.75 -9.47 -9.34
CA ALA A 87 -7.64 -8.78 -10.02
C ALA A 87 -7.19 -7.50 -9.29
N LYS A 88 -8.12 -6.75 -8.70
CA LYS A 88 -7.87 -5.40 -8.15
C LYS A 88 -7.89 -5.31 -6.63
N ALA A 89 -8.22 -6.40 -5.91
CA ALA A 89 -8.30 -6.39 -4.47
C ALA A 89 -7.55 -7.55 -3.79
N PHE A 90 -7.37 -7.42 -2.48
CA PHE A 90 -6.88 -8.46 -1.60
C PHE A 90 -7.49 -8.33 -0.19
N ILE A 91 -7.48 -9.44 0.54
CA ILE A 91 -7.91 -9.51 1.94
C ILE A 91 -6.69 -9.29 2.84
N ALA A 92 -6.84 -8.43 3.84
CA ALA A 92 -5.84 -8.19 4.86
C ALA A 92 -6.43 -8.25 6.27
N ARG A 93 -5.55 -8.43 7.25
CA ARG A 93 -5.85 -8.21 8.66
C ARG A 93 -6.02 -6.71 8.88
N LYS A 94 -7.04 -6.31 9.65
CA LYS A 94 -7.20 -4.93 10.10
C LYS A 94 -6.01 -4.57 11.00
N CYS A 95 -5.39 -3.44 10.72
CA CYS A 95 -4.30 -2.90 11.51
C CYS A 95 -4.59 -1.46 11.91
N GLN A 96 -4.18 -1.08 13.11
CA GLN A 96 -3.97 0.31 13.44
C GLN A 96 -2.62 0.73 12.84
N MET A 97 -2.64 1.57 11.82
CA MET A 97 -1.42 1.99 11.14
C MET A 97 -0.59 2.89 12.08
N ILE A 98 0.67 2.54 12.27
CA ILE A 98 1.64 3.41 12.94
C ILE A 98 2.01 4.52 11.94
N PRO A 99 1.93 5.82 12.29
CA PRO A 99 2.11 6.94 11.36
C PRO A 99 3.60 7.22 11.05
N ILE A 100 4.35 6.18 10.71
CA ILE A 100 5.77 6.24 10.37
C ILE A 100 5.99 5.54 9.03
N GLU A 101 6.65 6.24 8.12
CA GLU A 101 7.17 5.67 6.88
C GLU A 101 8.59 5.14 7.12
N TRP A 102 8.76 3.83 7.00
CA TRP A 102 10.04 3.15 7.17
C TRP A 102 10.73 3.02 5.80
N VAL A 103 11.85 3.73 5.60
CA VAL A 103 12.57 3.75 4.32
C VAL A 103 13.92 3.05 4.47
N THR A 104 14.16 2.04 3.64
CA THR A 104 15.44 1.33 3.55
C THR A 104 16.15 1.67 2.25
N ARG A 105 17.44 2.00 2.33
CA ARG A 105 18.25 2.36 1.15
C ARG A 105 19.48 1.48 1.04
N ARG A 106 19.69 0.92 -0.16
CA ARG A 106 20.98 0.36 -0.57
C ARG A 106 21.88 1.40 -1.22
N LEU A 107 21.32 2.29 -2.02
CA LEU A 107 22.03 3.34 -2.75
C LEU A 107 21.46 4.73 -2.42
N ALA A 108 22.32 5.75 -2.38
CA ALA A 108 21.92 7.13 -2.21
C ALA A 108 21.28 7.66 -3.49
N THR A 109 20.02 8.10 -3.38
CA THR A 109 19.26 8.76 -4.45
C THR A 109 18.09 9.55 -3.82
N GLY A 110 17.35 10.30 -4.64
CA GLY A 110 16.11 10.98 -4.25
C GLY A 110 16.27 11.93 -3.06
N SER A 111 15.34 11.84 -2.10
CA SER A 111 15.31 12.73 -0.92
C SER A 111 16.54 12.61 -0.01
N PHE A 112 17.33 11.55 -0.14
CA PHE A 112 18.59 11.43 0.61
C PHE A 112 19.60 12.48 0.13
N LEU A 113 19.80 12.60 -1.18
CA LEU A 113 20.79 13.53 -1.75
C LEU A 113 20.43 14.99 -1.46
N LYS A 114 19.13 15.33 -1.52
CA LYS A 114 18.63 16.68 -1.18
C LYS A 114 18.96 17.09 0.26
N ARG A 115 18.94 16.13 1.21
CA ARG A 115 19.23 16.37 2.64
C ARG A 115 20.72 16.26 2.98
N ASN A 116 21.53 15.65 2.12
CA ASN A 116 22.93 15.35 2.36
C ASN A 116 23.78 15.88 1.20
N VAL A 117 23.93 17.22 1.16
CA VAL A 117 24.71 17.91 0.13
C VAL A 117 26.15 17.38 0.11
N GLY A 118 26.66 17.06 -1.08
CA GLY A 118 28.02 16.52 -1.29
C GLY A 118 28.08 14.99 -1.39
N VAL A 119 27.00 14.27 -1.05
CA VAL A 119 26.92 12.83 -1.35
C VAL A 119 26.58 12.64 -2.83
N THR A 120 27.32 11.75 -3.51
CA THR A 120 27.06 11.42 -4.91
C THR A 120 25.93 10.41 -5.06
N GLU A 121 25.14 10.55 -6.14
CA GLU A 121 24.15 9.55 -6.51
C GLU A 121 24.82 8.19 -6.73
N GLY A 122 24.16 7.13 -6.26
CA GLY A 122 24.69 5.76 -6.33
C GLY A 122 25.64 5.38 -5.19
N TYR A 123 25.96 6.29 -4.25
CA TYR A 123 26.72 5.92 -3.05
C TYR A 123 26.09 4.73 -2.32
N ARG A 124 26.87 3.68 -2.05
CA ARG A 124 26.37 2.42 -1.48
C ARG A 124 26.43 2.41 0.04
N PHE A 125 25.31 2.10 0.69
CA PHE A 125 25.27 1.85 2.12
C PHE A 125 25.55 0.37 2.42
N SER A 126 26.43 0.11 3.38
CA SER A 126 26.70 -1.22 3.93
C SER A 126 26.93 -1.12 5.44
N PRO A 127 25.97 -1.52 6.31
CA PRO A 127 24.67 -2.16 6.00
C PRO A 127 23.66 -1.21 5.32
N PRO A 128 22.50 -1.70 4.82
CA PRO A 128 21.43 -0.83 4.33
C PRO A 128 21.09 0.28 5.32
N LYS A 129 20.93 1.51 4.83
CA LYS A 129 20.53 2.65 5.66
C LYS A 129 19.03 2.56 5.94
N GLN A 130 18.65 2.62 7.21
CA GLN A 130 17.26 2.79 7.63
C GLN A 130 17.01 4.25 7.98
N GLU A 131 15.87 4.77 7.53
CA GLU A 131 15.35 6.09 7.87
C GLU A 131 13.86 5.96 8.25
N THR A 132 13.39 6.90 9.06
CA THR A 132 11.97 7.03 9.42
C THR A 132 11.50 8.45 9.12
N PHE A 133 10.29 8.56 8.57
CA PHE A 133 9.62 9.84 8.33
C PHE A 133 8.26 9.79 8.99
N PHE A 134 7.92 10.83 9.76
CA PHE A 134 6.58 10.95 10.33
C PHE A 134 5.59 11.22 9.20
N LYS A 135 4.45 10.52 9.22
CA LYS A 135 3.44 10.66 8.19
C LYS A 135 2.55 11.86 8.49
N ASP A 136 2.89 12.98 7.86
CA ASP A 136 2.14 14.23 7.91
C ASP A 136 2.11 14.86 6.52
N ASP A 137 0.91 15.06 5.97
CA ASP A 137 0.68 15.65 4.65
C ASP A 137 0.43 17.19 4.75
N ALA A 138 0.42 17.78 5.96
CA ALA A 138 0.10 19.19 6.22
C ALA A 138 1.21 20.20 5.88
#